data_AF-A0A3G2LGF1-F1
#
_entry.id   AF-A0A3G2LGF1-F1
#
_cell.length_a   1.000
_cell.length_b   1.000
_cell.length_c   1.000
_cell.angle_alpha   90.00
_cell.angle_beta   90.00
_cell.angle_gamma   90.00
#
_symmetry.space_group_name_H-M   'P 1'
#
loop_
_entity.id
_entity.type
_entity.pdbx_description
1 polymer ?
#
loop_
_entity_poly.entity_id
_entity_poly.type
_entity_poly.pdbx_seq_one_letter_code
_entity_poly.pdbx_strand_id
1 'polypeptide(L)'
;MRATVTALVAALAAAAVLASGGRFKHLHRLRGDGDQAAIRCLLSDANDGCTEALTELKGNLHIVASSNCGVCTEDERENVIGYFKDLFIRNPKWAQKIQDKYDPTGEFRRKHGAVWRKKGIPVYDLATV
;
A
#
# COMPACT_ATOMS: atom_id res chain seq x y z
N MET A 1 27.15 -44.03 -41.54
CA MET A 1 27.27 -42.66 -40.99
C MET A 1 25.94 -42.31 -40.35
N ARG A 2 25.83 -42.30 -39.01
CA ARG A 2 24.60 -41.96 -38.28
C ARG A 2 24.73 -40.51 -37.81
N ALA A 3 23.98 -39.60 -38.43
CA ALA A 3 23.90 -38.22 -37.98
C ALA A 3 22.96 -38.13 -36.78
N THR A 4 23.54 -37.83 -35.62
CA THR A 4 22.87 -37.48 -34.38
C THR A 4 22.23 -36.10 -34.51
N VAL A 5 20.91 -36.01 -34.34
CA VAL A 5 20.20 -34.72 -34.17
C VAL A 5 20.09 -34.48 -32.66
N THR A 6 21.00 -33.66 -32.13
CA THR A 6 20.94 -33.14 -30.77
C THR A 6 19.84 -32.09 -30.68
N ALA A 7 18.74 -32.43 -29.99
CA ALA A 7 17.68 -31.49 -29.68
C ALA A 7 18.18 -30.44 -28.67
N LEU A 8 18.21 -29.19 -29.10
CA LEU A 8 18.30 -27.99 -28.28
C LEU A 8 16.92 -27.64 -27.71
N VAL A 9 16.93 -26.82 -26.66
CA VAL A 9 15.81 -26.06 -26.05
C VAL A 9 15.00 -26.88 -25.02
N ALA A 10 14.77 -26.45 -23.78
CA ALA A 10 14.66 -25.10 -23.23
C ALA A 10 15.31 -25.00 -21.84
N ALA A 11 16.00 -23.90 -21.58
CA ALA A 11 16.31 -23.47 -20.22
C ALA A 11 15.01 -23.07 -19.53
N LEU A 12 14.56 -23.90 -18.59
CA LEU A 12 13.65 -23.45 -17.53
C LEU A 12 14.47 -22.51 -16.65
N ALA A 13 14.52 -21.23 -17.05
CA ALA A 13 14.72 -20.16 -16.10
C ALA A 13 13.50 -20.19 -15.17
N ALA A 14 13.58 -20.97 -14.09
CA ALA A 14 12.70 -20.80 -12.97
C ALA A 14 12.83 -19.35 -12.56
N ALA A 15 11.81 -18.56 -12.88
CA ALA A 15 11.68 -17.19 -12.41
C ALA A 15 11.94 -17.24 -10.90
N ALA A 16 13.02 -16.59 -10.48
CA ALA A 16 13.28 -16.36 -9.07
C ALA A 16 12.10 -15.54 -8.56
N VAL A 17 11.10 -16.23 -8.01
CA VAL A 17 10.14 -15.63 -7.10
C VAL A 17 10.98 -15.25 -5.89
N LEU A 18 11.51 -14.04 -5.91
CA LEU A 18 12.07 -13.38 -4.74
C LEU A 18 10.92 -13.10 -3.77
N ALA A 19 10.45 -14.15 -3.10
CA ALA A 19 10.17 -14.04 -1.68
C ALA A 19 11.56 -14.06 -1.01
N SER A 20 11.99 -13.13 -0.17
CA SER A 20 11.27 -12.39 0.85
C SER A 20 12.20 -11.26 1.29
N GLY A 21 11.80 -10.03 1.02
CA GLY A 21 12.48 -8.85 1.52
C GLY A 21 11.45 -7.75 1.50
N GLY A 22 11.07 -7.27 2.69
CA GLY A 22 10.16 -6.13 2.80
C GLY A 22 10.62 -5.04 1.86
N ARG A 23 9.71 -4.56 1.00
CA ARG A 23 10.03 -3.47 0.07
C ARG A 23 10.25 -2.16 0.80
N PHE A 24 9.78 -2.09 2.05
CA PHE A 24 9.75 -0.87 2.81
C PHE A 24 10.75 -0.88 3.96
N LYS A 25 11.56 0.16 4.03
CA LYS A 25 12.64 0.29 5.01
C LYS A 25 12.14 0.87 6.34
N HIS A 26 11.04 1.60 6.33
CA HIS A 26 10.65 2.48 7.43
C HIS A 26 9.19 2.30 7.88
N LEU A 27 8.37 1.45 7.25
CA LEU A 27 6.98 1.23 7.65
C LEU A 27 6.80 0.84 9.14
N HIS A 28 7.77 0.15 9.73
CA HIS A 28 7.75 -0.22 11.15
C HIS A 28 7.72 1.01 12.10
N ARG A 29 8.08 2.21 11.62
CA ARG A 29 8.07 3.46 12.40
C ARG A 29 6.78 4.28 12.27
N LEU A 30 5.83 3.89 11.40
CA LEU A 30 4.61 4.67 11.13
C LEU A 30 3.79 5.02 12.38
N ARG A 31 3.70 4.11 13.35
CA ARG A 31 2.94 4.34 14.59
C ARG A 31 3.57 5.39 15.52
N GLY A 32 4.82 5.79 15.27
CA GLY A 32 5.47 6.89 15.98
C GLY A 32 5.03 8.27 15.49
N ASP A 33 4.36 8.35 14.34
CA ASP A 33 3.92 9.62 13.76
C ASP A 33 2.59 10.09 14.37
N GLY A 34 2.50 11.36 14.74
CA GLY A 34 1.25 11.96 15.20
C GLY A 34 0.25 12.21 14.05
N ASP A 35 -1.05 12.10 14.35
CA ASP A 35 -2.13 12.23 13.35
C ASP A 35 -2.02 13.50 12.50
N GLN A 36 -1.66 14.64 13.09
CA GLN A 36 -1.53 15.91 12.36
C GLN A 36 -0.35 15.91 11.37
N ALA A 37 0.77 15.27 11.72
CA ALA A 37 1.90 15.13 10.81
C ALA A 37 1.53 14.21 9.65
N ALA A 38 0.84 13.10 9.94
CA ALA A 38 0.31 12.18 8.95
C ALA A 38 -0.63 12.86 7.95
N ILE A 39 -1.64 13.56 8.44
CA ILE A 39 -2.65 14.23 7.61
C ILE A 39 -1.99 15.28 6.72
N ARG A 40 -1.10 16.11 7.27
CA ARG A 40 -0.37 17.11 6.48
C ARG A 40 0.48 16.46 5.41
N CYS A 41 1.26 15.44 5.77
CA CYS A 41 2.13 14.75 4.84
C CYS A 41 1.33 14.11 3.68
N LEU A 42 0.31 13.32 4.01
CA LEU A 42 -0.47 12.55 3.03
C LEU A 42 -1.31 13.45 2.11
N LEU A 43 -1.75 14.62 2.58
CA LEU A 43 -2.56 15.55 1.78
C LEU A 43 -1.75 16.61 1.04
N SER A 44 -0.53 16.93 1.50
CA SER A 44 0.40 17.79 0.78
C SER A 44 0.93 17.10 -0.48
N ASP A 45 1.33 17.89 -1.47
CA ASP A 45 2.07 17.39 -2.63
C ASP A 45 3.57 17.32 -2.32
N ALA A 46 4.09 18.26 -1.54
CA ALA A 46 5.45 18.24 -1.01
C ALA A 46 5.62 17.28 0.19
N ASN A 47 6.87 16.93 0.51
CA ASN A 47 7.21 16.08 1.65
C ASN A 47 7.61 16.88 2.90
N ASP A 48 7.32 18.18 2.93
CA ASP A 48 7.67 19.05 4.05
C ASP A 48 6.97 18.60 5.34
N GLY A 49 7.76 18.32 6.36
CA GLY A 49 7.26 17.82 7.64
C GLY A 49 6.79 16.35 7.63
N CYS A 50 7.04 15.60 6.55
CA CYS A 50 6.92 14.15 6.55
C CYS A 50 8.12 13.51 7.26
N THR A 51 7.89 12.47 8.06
CA THR A 51 8.96 11.57 8.48
C THR A 51 9.37 10.64 7.34
N GLU A 52 10.48 9.92 7.49
CA GLU A 52 10.93 8.95 6.48
C GLU A 52 9.88 7.86 6.23
N ALA A 53 9.20 7.39 7.30
CA ALA A 53 8.14 6.39 7.21
C ALA A 53 6.92 6.93 6.46
N LEU A 54 6.48 8.16 6.75
CA LEU A 54 5.38 8.79 6.04
C LEU A 54 5.71 9.08 4.58
N THR A 55 6.95 9.50 4.30
CA THR A 55 7.43 9.77 2.94
C THR A 55 7.41 8.48 2.11
N GLU A 56 7.92 7.39 2.68
CA GLU A 56 7.91 6.08 2.05
C GLU A 56 6.49 5.56 1.83
N LEU A 57 5.61 5.67 2.83
CA LEU A 57 4.21 5.29 2.70
C LEU A 57 3.51 6.11 1.61
N LYS A 58 3.65 7.43 1.64
CA LYS A 58 3.06 8.37 0.67
C LYS A 58 3.46 8.02 -0.77
N GLY A 59 4.77 7.81 -1.00
CA GLY A 59 5.28 7.48 -2.33
C GLY A 59 4.77 6.16 -2.90
N ASN A 60 4.32 5.25 -2.03
CA ASN A 60 3.84 3.92 -2.41
C ASN A 60 2.35 3.70 -2.15
N LEU A 61 1.63 4.71 -1.65
CA LEU A 61 0.26 4.53 -1.16
C LEU A 61 -0.69 4.07 -2.27
N HIS A 62 -0.46 4.51 -3.50
CA HIS A 62 -1.19 4.02 -4.68
C HIS A 62 -1.01 2.52 -4.90
N ILE A 63 0.22 2.00 -4.77
CA ILE A 63 0.52 0.57 -4.91
C ILE A 63 -0.11 -0.22 -3.76
N VAL A 64 0.01 0.29 -2.54
CA VAL A 64 -0.60 -0.30 -1.34
C VAL A 64 -2.11 -0.38 -1.50
N ALA A 65 -2.77 0.69 -1.92
CA ALA A 65 -4.22 0.72 -2.09
C ALA A 65 -4.71 -0.15 -3.26
N SER A 66 -4.10 -0.02 -4.45
CA SER A 66 -4.53 -0.76 -5.66
C SER A 66 -4.35 -2.28 -5.57
N SER A 67 -3.37 -2.74 -4.78
CA SER A 67 -3.06 -4.16 -4.61
C SER A 67 -3.47 -4.75 -3.26
N ASN A 68 -4.10 -3.96 -2.39
CA ASN A 68 -4.32 -4.33 -0.99
C ASN A 68 -3.01 -4.78 -0.29
N CYS A 69 -1.94 -4.01 -0.48
CA CYS A 69 -0.60 -4.31 0.03
C CYS A 69 -0.07 -5.67 -0.47
N GLY A 70 -0.33 -6.04 -1.73
CA GLY A 70 0.09 -7.31 -2.32
C GLY A 70 1.61 -7.49 -2.43
N VAL A 71 2.34 -6.38 -2.26
CA VAL A 71 3.80 -6.32 -2.28
C VAL A 71 4.45 -6.32 -0.90
N CYS A 72 3.63 -6.23 0.14
CA CYS A 72 4.05 -6.10 1.52
C CYS A 72 4.25 -7.49 2.14
N THR A 73 5.19 -7.60 3.07
CA THR A 73 5.20 -8.72 4.03
C THR A 73 3.96 -8.67 4.92
N GLU A 74 3.68 -9.74 5.65
CA GLU A 74 2.56 -9.76 6.60
C GLU A 74 2.75 -8.69 7.69
N ASP A 75 3.94 -8.56 8.27
CA ASP A 75 4.23 -7.53 9.28
C ASP A 75 4.06 -6.10 8.74
N GLU A 76 4.54 -5.84 7.52
CA GLU A 76 4.34 -4.54 6.85
C GLU A 76 2.86 -4.27 6.63
N ARG A 77 2.10 -5.27 6.17
CA ARG A 77 0.66 -5.17 5.94
C ARG A 77 -0.08 -4.89 7.24
N GLU A 78 0.23 -5.59 8.33
CA GLU A 78 -0.39 -5.37 9.64
C GLU A 78 -0.06 -3.99 10.22
N ASN A 79 1.17 -3.52 10.03
CA ASN A 79 1.57 -2.18 10.44
C ASN A 79 0.78 -1.11 9.69
N VAL A 80 0.69 -1.23 8.36
CA VAL A 80 -0.08 -0.30 7.50
C VAL A 80 -1.58 -0.34 7.84
N ILE A 81 -2.15 -1.54 8.00
CA ILE A 81 -3.57 -1.70 8.36
C ILE A 81 -3.88 -1.07 9.71
N GLY A 82 -3.08 -1.40 10.74
CA GLY A 82 -3.26 -0.85 12.08
C GLY A 82 -3.12 0.68 12.09
N TYR A 83 -2.13 1.19 11.38
CA TYR A 83 -1.90 2.62 11.23
C TYR A 83 -3.10 3.34 10.60
N PHE A 84 -3.59 2.87 9.45
CA PHE A 84 -4.74 3.51 8.79
C PHE A 84 -6.05 3.34 9.56
N LYS A 85 -6.26 2.18 10.20
CA LYS A 85 -7.40 1.97 11.09
C LYS A 85 -7.46 3.05 12.16
N ASP A 86 -6.37 3.22 12.89
CA ASP A 86 -6.28 4.14 14.01
C ASP A 86 -6.41 5.61 13.56
N LEU A 87 -5.66 5.98 12.52
CA LEU A 87 -5.70 7.33 11.94
C LEU A 87 -7.11 7.69 11.45
N PHE A 88 -7.77 6.78 10.72
CA PHE A 88 -9.05 7.07 10.09
C PHE A 88 -10.23 7.04 11.04
N ILE A 89 -10.19 6.21 12.10
CA ILE A 89 -11.20 6.23 13.16
C ILE A 89 -11.15 7.56 13.91
N ARG A 90 -9.95 8.05 14.26
CA ARG A 90 -9.82 9.32 14.99
C ARG A 90 -10.07 10.55 14.13
N ASN A 91 -9.91 10.44 12.81
CA ASN A 91 -9.93 11.59 11.90
C ASN A 91 -10.85 11.35 10.68
N PRO A 92 -12.17 11.12 10.85
CA PRO A 92 -13.05 10.68 9.78
C PRO A 92 -13.12 11.65 8.58
N LYS A 93 -13.21 12.96 8.85
CA LYS A 93 -13.19 14.00 7.80
C LYS A 93 -11.91 13.97 6.97
N TRP A 94 -10.77 13.74 7.61
CA TRP A 94 -9.47 13.69 6.93
C TRP A 94 -9.25 12.35 6.24
N ALA A 95 -9.77 11.26 6.81
CA ALA A 95 -9.76 9.95 6.21
C ALA A 95 -10.46 9.94 4.84
N GLN A 96 -11.63 10.57 4.74
CA GLN A 96 -12.32 10.74 3.46
C GLN A 96 -11.45 11.50 2.45
N LYS A 97 -10.89 12.65 2.83
CA LYS A 97 -10.00 13.43 1.94
C LYS A 97 -8.76 12.65 1.48
N ILE A 98 -8.16 11.85 2.36
CA ILE A 98 -7.02 11.01 2.01
C ILE A 98 -7.47 9.94 1.00
N GLN A 99 -8.57 9.25 1.26
CA GLN A 99 -9.11 8.24 0.33
C GLN A 99 -9.44 8.84 -1.04
N ASP A 100 -10.04 10.03 -1.07
CA ASP A 100 -10.35 10.72 -2.32
C ASP A 100 -9.09 11.16 -3.08
N LYS A 101 -8.01 11.57 -2.38
CA LYS A 101 -6.74 11.91 -3.01
C LYS A 101 -6.07 10.71 -3.69
N TYR A 102 -6.02 9.56 -3.01
CA TYR A 102 -5.27 8.38 -3.48
C TYR A 102 -6.11 7.39 -4.31
N ASP A 103 -7.44 7.52 -4.26
CA ASP A 103 -8.39 6.73 -5.03
C ASP A 103 -9.57 7.62 -5.49
N PRO A 104 -9.31 8.59 -6.40
CA PRO A 104 -10.30 9.57 -6.83
C PRO A 104 -11.45 8.95 -7.64
N THR A 105 -11.22 7.80 -8.28
CA THR A 105 -12.25 7.06 -9.03
C THR A 105 -13.02 6.08 -8.14
N GLY A 106 -12.60 5.88 -6.89
CA GLY A 106 -13.17 4.89 -5.98
C GLY A 106 -12.90 3.43 -6.40
N GLU A 107 -12.02 3.20 -7.38
CA GLU A 107 -11.73 1.86 -7.89
C GLU A 107 -11.17 0.96 -6.80
N PHE A 108 -10.23 1.46 -6.01
CA PHE A 108 -9.57 0.65 -4.98
C PHE A 108 -10.54 0.35 -3.84
N ARG A 109 -11.36 1.32 -3.44
CA ARG A 109 -12.43 1.12 -2.47
C ARG A 109 -13.49 0.14 -2.94
N ARG A 110 -13.89 0.17 -4.22
CA ARG A 110 -14.80 -0.86 -4.77
C ARG A 110 -14.18 -2.25 -4.75
N LYS A 111 -12.91 -2.36 -5.14
CA LYS A 111 -12.22 -3.66 -5.26
C LYS A 111 -11.88 -4.28 -3.90
N HIS A 112 -11.39 -3.47 -2.96
CA HIS A 112 -10.79 -3.94 -1.71
C HIS A 112 -11.49 -3.46 -0.44
N GLY A 113 -12.44 -2.52 -0.56
CA GLY A 113 -13.07 -1.88 0.60
C GLY A 113 -13.76 -2.85 1.55
N ALA A 114 -14.34 -3.95 1.03
CA ALA A 114 -14.91 -5.00 1.88
C ALA A 114 -13.84 -5.68 2.77
N VAL A 115 -12.63 -5.89 2.23
CA VAL A 115 -11.49 -6.45 2.99
C VAL A 115 -11.01 -5.45 4.02
N TRP A 116 -10.87 -4.18 3.65
CA TRP A 116 -10.45 -3.11 4.56
C TRP A 116 -11.42 -2.91 5.72
N ARG A 117 -12.73 -2.90 5.45
CA ARG A 117 -13.78 -2.81 6.49
C ARG A 117 -13.73 -4.02 7.43
N LYS A 118 -13.52 -5.24 6.92
CA LYS A 118 -13.34 -6.44 7.78
C LYS A 118 -12.11 -6.34 8.69
N LYS A 119 -11.08 -5.59 8.27
CA LYS A 119 -9.88 -5.29 9.07
C LYS A 119 -10.05 -4.05 9.97
N GLY A 120 -11.21 -3.42 9.95
CA GLY A 120 -11.57 -2.28 10.79
C GLY A 120 -11.14 -0.92 10.24
N ILE A 121 -10.66 -0.84 9.00
CA ILE A 121 -10.35 0.44 8.35
C ILE A 121 -11.67 1.04 7.84
N PRO A 122 -12.07 2.25 8.28
CA PRO A 122 -13.21 2.96 7.70
C PRO A 122 -12.98 3.24 6.21
N VAL A 123 -13.96 2.89 5.37
CA VAL A 123 -13.93 3.13 3.92
C VAL A 123 -15.10 4.02 3.57
N TYR A 124 -14.81 5.20 3.03
CA TYR A 124 -15.80 6.20 2.68
C TYR A 124 -16.10 6.11 1.19
N ASP A 125 -17.37 6.03 0.83
CA ASP A 125 -17.77 6.06 -0.57
C ASP A 125 -17.46 7.46 -1.14
N LEU A 126 -17.21 7.53 -2.46
CA LEU A 126 -17.02 8.83 -3.12
C LEU A 126 -18.23 9.71 -2.79
N ALA A 127 -17.98 10.96 -2.40
CA ALA A 127 -19.06 11.92 -2.27
C ALA A 127 -19.79 11.97 -3.62
N THR A 128 -21.03 11.49 -3.67
CA THR A 128 -21.94 11.82 -4.77
C THR A 128 -22.08 13.33 -4.74
N VAL A 129 -21.39 13.99 -5.66
CA VAL A 129 -21.64 15.39 -6.02
C VAL A 129 -23.08 15.56 -6.49
#